data_AF-A0A2A2RU15-F1
#
_entry.id   AF-A0A2A2RU15-F1
#
_cell.length_a   1.000
_cell.length_b   1.000
_cell.length_c   1.000
_cell.angle_alpha   90.00
_cell.angle_beta   90.00
_cell.angle_gamma   90.00
#
_symmetry.space_group_name_H-M   'P 1'
#
loop_
_entity.id
_entity.type
_entity.pdbx_description
1 polymer ?
#
loop_
_entity_poly.entity_id
_entity_poly.type
_entity_poly.pdbx_seq_one_letter_code
_entity_poly.pdbx_strand_id
1 'polypeptide(L)'
;MLESWIFPPQIVAAWGRSSSSGGSWGDDGLLYITGHDEKELYVLRRPKSGFTLDYVTTVDVPFEGQSWAWDRSVPGERVIYGISRARQEVIVARIPTLPPELLR
;
A
#
# COMPACT_ATOMS: atom_id res chain seq x y z
N MET A 1 -19.08 -13.32 6.57
CA MET A 1 -18.04 -13.79 7.51
C MET A 1 -16.92 -12.77 7.48
N LEU A 2 -16.32 -12.39 8.60
CA LEU A 2 -15.16 -11.50 8.61
C LEU A 2 -13.91 -12.33 8.26
N GLU A 3 -13.09 -11.82 7.34
CA GLU A 3 -11.78 -12.40 7.00
C GLU A 3 -10.68 -11.61 7.72
N SER A 4 -9.62 -12.29 8.14
CA SER A 4 -8.46 -11.66 8.80
C SER A 4 -7.15 -12.27 8.29
N TRP A 5 -6.13 -11.42 8.21
CA TRP A 5 -4.78 -11.79 7.79
C TRP A 5 -3.74 -11.06 8.65
N ILE A 6 -2.51 -11.56 8.65
CA ILE A 6 -1.35 -10.92 9.24
C ILE A 6 -0.40 -10.40 8.16
N PHE A 7 0.34 -9.36 8.49
CA PHE A 7 1.37 -8.82 7.60
C PHE A 7 2.60 -9.73 7.54
N PRO A 8 3.32 -9.75 6.40
CA PRO A 8 4.57 -10.48 6.30
C PRO A 8 5.62 -9.92 7.27
N PRO A 9 6.45 -10.77 7.92
CA PRO A 9 7.45 -10.32 8.89
C PRO A 9 8.41 -9.26 8.34
N GLN A 10 8.80 -9.37 7.07
CA GLN A 10 9.70 -8.40 6.42
C GLN A 10 9.08 -7.00 6.32
N ILE A 11 7.76 -6.90 6.17
CA ILE A 11 7.05 -5.62 6.11
C ILE A 11 6.88 -5.03 7.51
N VAL A 12 6.57 -5.88 8.49
CA VAL A 12 6.52 -5.45 9.89
C VAL A 12 7.88 -4.92 10.35
N ALA A 13 8.97 -5.58 9.93
CA ALA A 13 10.33 -5.13 10.23
C ALA A 13 10.65 -3.75 9.61
N ALA A 14 10.13 -3.46 8.42
CA ALA A 14 10.32 -2.18 7.73
C ALA A 14 9.67 -1.00 8.47
N TRP A 15 8.65 -1.24 9.30
CA TRP A 15 8.00 -0.18 10.08
C TRP A 15 8.77 0.25 11.32
N GLY A 16 9.83 -0.49 11.71
CA GLY A 16 10.64 -0.17 12.87
C GLY A 16 9.82 -0.10 14.17
N ARG A 17 9.68 1.12 14.73
CA ARG A 17 8.90 1.37 15.96
C ARG A 17 7.45 1.79 15.70
N SER A 18 7.08 1.94 14.43
CA SER A 18 5.78 2.41 13.98
C SER A 18 4.90 1.23 13.53
N SER A 19 3.68 1.54 13.08
CA SER A 19 2.74 0.57 12.51
C SER A 19 2.41 0.92 11.06
N SER A 20 1.59 0.08 10.41
CA SER A 20 0.91 0.46 9.16
C SER A 20 0.13 1.77 9.36
N SER A 21 0.37 2.77 8.53
CA SER A 21 -0.26 4.10 8.62
C SER A 21 -1.43 4.28 7.66
N GLY A 22 -1.41 3.54 6.55
CA GLY A 22 -2.48 3.56 5.55
C GLY A 22 -2.62 2.20 4.89
N GLY A 23 -3.83 1.90 4.43
CA GLY A 23 -4.13 0.66 3.73
C GLY A 23 -5.39 0.76 2.89
N SER A 24 -5.32 0.36 1.62
CA SER A 24 -6.50 0.31 0.75
C SER A 24 -6.36 -0.75 -0.32
N TRP A 25 -7.47 -1.44 -0.63
CA TRP A 25 -7.53 -2.42 -1.70
C TRP A 25 -7.56 -1.73 -3.06
N GLY A 26 -6.68 -2.12 -3.97
CA GLY A 26 -6.79 -1.75 -5.38
C GLY A 26 -7.99 -2.43 -6.04
N ASP A 27 -8.39 -1.92 -7.19
CA ASP A 27 -9.35 -2.58 -8.10
C ASP A 27 -8.78 -3.88 -8.71
N ASP A 28 -7.45 -4.03 -8.69
CA ASP A 28 -6.70 -5.24 -9.03
C ASP A 28 -6.73 -6.35 -7.94
N GLY A 29 -7.43 -6.11 -6.83
CA GLY A 29 -7.55 -7.07 -5.73
C GLY A 29 -6.29 -7.23 -4.87
N LEU A 30 -5.28 -6.36 -5.05
CA LEU A 30 -4.11 -6.28 -4.18
C LEU A 30 -4.36 -5.30 -3.04
N LEU A 31 -3.72 -5.56 -1.90
CA LEU A 31 -3.72 -4.65 -0.75
C LEU A 31 -2.48 -3.78 -0.81
N TYR A 32 -2.67 -2.48 -0.82
CA TYR A 32 -1.59 -1.51 -0.79
C TYR A 32 -1.53 -0.90 0.61
N ILE A 33 -0.34 -0.79 1.18
CA ILE A 33 -0.13 -0.27 2.54
C ILE A 33 1.14 0.58 2.60
N THR A 34 1.18 1.50 3.56
CA THR A 34 2.38 2.30 3.85
C THR A 34 2.80 2.10 5.30
N GLY A 35 4.10 2.20 5.56
CA GLY A 35 4.63 2.44 6.91
C GLY A 35 4.28 3.85 7.39
N HIS A 36 5.02 4.39 8.37
CA HIS A 36 4.82 5.77 8.85
C HIS A 36 5.81 6.77 8.25
N ASP A 37 7.05 6.34 8.04
CA ASP A 37 8.17 7.24 7.74
C ASP A 37 8.72 7.04 6.32
N GLU A 38 8.80 5.80 5.87
CA GLU A 38 9.34 5.47 4.55
C GLU A 38 8.43 5.93 3.41
N LYS A 39 9.07 6.32 2.30
CA LYS A 39 8.43 6.74 1.05
C LYS A 39 8.06 5.55 0.17
N GLU A 40 7.44 4.55 0.80
CA GLU A 40 7.23 3.23 0.24
C GLU A 40 5.75 2.81 0.35
N LEU A 41 5.22 2.30 -0.76
CA LEU A 41 3.92 1.67 -0.86
C LEU A 41 4.12 0.16 -1.07
N TYR A 42 3.95 -0.62 0.00
CA TYR A 42 4.06 -2.07 -0.08
C TYR A 42 2.79 -2.67 -0.67
N VAL A 43 2.96 -3.55 -1.64
CA VAL A 43 1.89 -4.25 -2.33
C VAL A 43 1.83 -5.68 -1.85
N LEU A 44 0.67 -6.08 -1.36
CA LEU A 44 0.38 -7.37 -0.76
C LEU A 44 -0.76 -8.06 -1.48
N ARG A 45 -0.81 -9.38 -1.35
CA ARG A 45 -1.90 -10.22 -1.86
C ARG A 45 -2.43 -11.11 -0.75
N ARG A 46 -3.73 -11.44 -0.84
CA ARG A 46 -4.31 -12.51 -0.03
C ARG A 46 -3.59 -13.83 -0.32
N PRO A 47 -3.20 -14.60 0.70
CA PRO A 47 -2.52 -15.86 0.48
C PRO A 47 -3.43 -16.89 -0.18
N LYS A 48 -2.85 -17.78 -0.99
CA LYS A 48 -3.56 -18.97 -1.50
C LYS A 48 -3.92 -19.95 -0.36
N SER A 49 -3.12 -19.96 0.71
CA SER A 49 -3.34 -20.78 1.92
C SER A 49 -2.68 -20.15 3.14
N GLY A 50 -3.29 -20.31 4.32
CA GLY A 50 -2.78 -19.74 5.57
C GLY A 50 -3.30 -18.33 5.83
N PHE A 51 -2.65 -17.62 6.75
CA PHE A 51 -3.14 -16.34 7.29
C PHE A 51 -2.17 -15.18 7.08
N THR A 52 -0.96 -15.41 6.56
CA THR A 52 0.01 -14.34 6.27
C THR A 52 -0.19 -13.85 4.85
N LEU A 53 -0.29 -12.54 4.64
CA LEU A 53 -0.35 -11.96 3.30
C LEU A 53 0.92 -12.28 2.51
N ASP A 54 0.79 -12.42 1.19
CA ASP A 54 1.94 -12.57 0.30
C ASP A 54 2.47 -11.18 -0.06
N TYR A 55 3.78 -10.98 0.08
CA TYR A 55 4.43 -9.77 -0.44
C TYR A 55 4.58 -9.88 -1.96
N VAL A 56 4.12 -8.85 -2.68
CA VAL A 56 4.21 -8.77 -4.14
C VAL A 56 5.39 -7.92 -4.56
N THR A 57 5.43 -6.66 -4.12
CA THR A 57 6.49 -5.69 -4.43
C THR A 57 6.37 -4.45 -3.55
N THR A 58 7.33 -3.54 -3.66
CA THR A 58 7.27 -2.18 -3.13
C THR A 58 7.28 -1.19 -4.29
N VAL A 59 6.53 -0.10 -4.16
CA VAL A 59 6.51 1.01 -5.10
C VAL A 59 6.92 2.28 -4.35
N ASP A 60 7.87 3.04 -4.89
CA ASP A 60 8.25 4.33 -4.34
C ASP A 60 7.12 5.35 -4.49
N VAL A 61 6.87 6.15 -3.45
CA VAL A 61 5.87 7.21 -3.44
C VAL A 61 6.46 8.53 -2.97
N PRO A 62 5.92 9.69 -3.43
CA PRO A 62 6.51 10.99 -3.11
C PRO A 62 6.19 11.53 -1.70
N PHE A 63 5.63 10.72 -0.81
CA PHE A 63 5.16 11.13 0.52
C PHE A 63 5.45 10.08 1.59
N GLU A 64 5.58 10.53 2.83
CA GLU A 64 5.72 9.67 4.00
C GLU A 64 4.38 9.10 4.46
N GLY A 65 4.41 8.03 5.24
CA GLY A 65 3.22 7.34 5.72
C GLY A 65 2.37 8.08 6.76
N GLN A 66 1.47 8.96 6.32
CA GLN A 66 0.46 9.63 7.17
C GLN A 66 -0.96 9.37 6.65
N SER A 67 -1.23 8.12 6.29
CA SER A 67 -2.40 7.69 5.53
C SER A 67 -2.45 8.23 4.09
N TRP A 68 -3.29 7.61 3.27
CA TRP A 68 -3.49 7.91 1.86
C TRP A 68 -4.81 7.27 1.37
N ALA A 69 -5.29 7.70 0.20
CA ALA A 69 -6.47 7.09 -0.43
C ALA A 69 -6.33 7.00 -1.96
N TRP A 70 -6.93 5.97 -2.55
CA TRP A 70 -7.19 5.91 -3.99
C TRP A 70 -8.20 6.98 -4.40
N ASP A 71 -7.98 7.61 -5.56
CA ASP A 71 -9.00 8.41 -6.20
C ASP A 71 -10.06 7.49 -6.84
N ARG A 72 -11.18 7.31 -6.14
CA ARG A 72 -12.30 6.50 -6.63
C ARG A 72 -13.19 7.24 -7.63
N SER A 73 -12.97 8.54 -7.85
CA SER A 73 -13.77 9.34 -8.78
C SER A 73 -13.35 9.16 -10.25
N VAL A 74 -12.17 8.59 -10.50
CA VAL A 74 -11.62 8.28 -11.82
C VAL A 74 -11.37 6.78 -12.00
N PRO A 75 -12.41 5.96 -12.27
CA PRO A 75 -12.27 4.52 -12.41
C PRO A 75 -11.24 4.11 -13.47
N GLY A 76 -10.42 3.11 -13.17
CA GLY A 76 -9.37 2.61 -14.07
C GLY A 76 -8.07 3.44 -14.05
N GLU A 77 -8.07 4.62 -13.42
CA GLU A 77 -6.85 5.37 -13.15
C GLU A 77 -6.25 4.96 -11.80
N ARG A 78 -4.93 4.86 -11.75
CA ARG A 78 -4.19 4.49 -10.53
C ARG A 78 -3.66 5.74 -9.85
N VAL A 79 -4.55 6.64 -9.44
CA VAL A 79 -4.19 7.89 -8.76
C VAL A 79 -4.43 7.77 -7.26
N ILE A 80 -3.48 8.24 -6.47
CA ILE A 80 -3.59 8.29 -5.01
C ILE A 80 -3.33 9.69 -4.48
N TYR A 81 -3.96 9.98 -3.34
CA TYR A 81 -3.77 11.17 -2.54
C TYR A 81 -3.09 10.76 -1.23
N GLY A 82 -1.86 11.23 -1.02
CA GLY A 82 -1.11 11.08 0.23
C GLY A 82 -1.00 12.39 1.00
N ILE A 83 -0.71 12.31 2.29
CA ILE A 83 -0.52 13.49 3.15
C ILE A 83 0.95 13.56 3.56
N SER A 84 1.60 14.71 3.35
CA SER A 84 2.90 15.00 3.97
C SER A 84 2.72 16.09 5.02
N ARG A 85 2.75 15.68 6.30
CA ARG A 85 2.58 16.62 7.43
C ARG A 85 3.74 17.60 7.56
N ALA A 86 4.96 17.13 7.31
CA ALA A 86 6.15 17.97 7.37
C ALA A 86 6.10 19.11 6.35
N ARG A 87 5.50 18.85 5.18
CA ARG A 87 5.35 19.81 4.09
C ARG A 87 4.02 20.57 4.14
N GLN A 88 3.08 20.14 4.98
CA GLN A 88 1.70 20.65 5.01
C GLN A 88 0.99 20.56 3.65
N GLU A 89 1.25 19.47 2.93
CA GLU A 89 0.78 19.26 1.56
C GLU A 89 -0.08 18.01 1.43
N VAL A 90 -1.03 18.06 0.50
CA VAL A 90 -1.65 16.87 -0.09
C VAL A 90 -0.92 16.59 -1.39
N ILE A 91 -0.37 15.39 -1.53
CA ILE A 91 0.44 14.99 -2.66
C ILE A 91 -0.36 14.01 -3.51
N VAL A 92 -0.55 14.35 -4.78
CA VAL A 92 -1.22 13.50 -5.77
C VAL A 92 -0.16 12.75 -6.57
N ALA A 93 -0.26 11.43 -6.63
CA ALA A 93 0.68 10.59 -7.35
C ALA A 93 -0.07 9.57 -8.21
N ARG A 94 0.50 9.26 -9.39
CA ARG A 94 0.04 8.13 -10.20
C ARG A 94 0.93 6.93 -9.92
N ILE A 95 0.30 5.83 -9.52
CA ILE A 95 0.95 4.56 -9.22
C ILE A 95 1.07 3.74 -10.52
N PRO A 96 2.26 3.20 -10.84
CA PRO A 96 2.45 2.38 -12.02
C PRO A 96 1.56 1.13 -11.99
N THR A 97 1.21 0.66 -13.18
CA THR A 97 0.70 -0.70 -13.34
C THR A 97 1.83 -1.68 -13.02
N LEU A 98 1.52 -2.71 -12.25
CA LEU A 98 2.51 -3.73 -11.95
C LEU A 98 2.73 -4.64 -13.15
N PRO A 99 3.97 -5.12 -13.38
CA PRO A 99 4.24 -6.10 -14.41
C PRO A 99 3.35 -7.35 -14.28
N PRO A 100 2.82 -7.91 -15.38
CA PRO A 100 1.90 -9.06 -15.33
C PRO A 100 2.44 -10.29 -14.60
N GLU A 101 3.75 -10.49 -14.58
CA GLU A 101 4.44 -11.55 -13.84
C GLU A 101 4.26 -11.43 -12.32
N LEU A 102 4.10 -10.22 -11.80
CA LEU A 102 3.85 -9.98 -10.39
C LEU A 102 2.37 -10.18 -10.01
N LEU A 103 1.46 -10.39 -10.97
CA LEU A 103 0.02 -10.50 -10.74
C LEU A 103 -0.51 -11.95 -10.67
N ARG A 104 0.35 -12.96 -10.86
CA ARG A 104 0.00 -14.40 -10.95
C ARG A 104 0.05 -15.13 -9.60
#